data_AF-A0A9X9Z926-F1
#
_entry.id   AF-A0A9X9Z926-F1
#
_cell.length_a   1.000
_cell.length_b   1.000
_cell.length_c   1.000
_cell.angle_alpha   90.00
_cell.angle_beta   90.00
_cell.angle_gamma   90.00
#
_symmetry.space_group_name_H-M   'P 1'
#
loop_
_entity.id
_entity.type
_entity.pdbx_description
1 polymer ?
#
loop_
_entity_poly.entity_id
_entity_poly.type
_entity_poly.pdbx_seq_one_letter_code
_entity_poly.pdbx_strand_id
1 'polypeptide(L)'
;MRQPELERLTIDAIREYRASVALAETARLQRLAAEAGMASCPDRRAELQRTHEHAETEHRARQLVLNSLIDRLGYVPKIPAG
;
A
#
# COMPACT_ATOMS: atom_id res chain seq x y z
N MET A 1 14.48 -21.01 -4.88
CA MET A 1 14.94 -19.63 -4.62
C MET A 1 16.01 -19.71 -3.55
N ARG A 2 17.18 -19.12 -3.77
CA ARG A 2 18.24 -19.13 -2.74
C ARG A 2 17.89 -18.15 -1.63
N GLN A 3 18.30 -18.45 -0.39
CA GLN A 3 17.95 -17.63 0.78
C GLN A 3 18.28 -16.14 0.62
N PRO A 4 19.44 -15.72 0.05
CA PRO A 4 19.73 -14.31 -0.19
C PRO A 4 18.80 -13.64 -1.22
N GLU A 5 18.33 -14.39 -2.21
CA GLU A 5 17.39 -13.90 -3.23
C GLU A 5 16.01 -13.66 -2.61
N LEU A 6 15.56 -14.58 -1.75
CA LEU A 6 14.30 -14.48 -1.03
C LEU A 6 14.30 -13.31 -0.03
N GLU A 7 15.40 -13.13 0.71
CA GLU A 7 15.55 -12.01 1.63
C GLU A 7 15.49 -10.67 0.89
N ARG A 8 16.23 -10.54 -0.22
CA ARG A 8 16.18 -9.34 -1.07
C ARG A 8 14.78 -9.04 -1.58
N LEU A 9 14.09 -10.06 -2.13
CA LEU A 9 12.71 -9.91 -2.59
C LEU A 9 11.76 -9.50 -1.46
N THR A 10 11.96 -10.04 -0.26
CA THR A 10 11.15 -9.67 0.91
C THR A 10 11.41 -8.23 1.33
N ILE A 11 12.66 -7.75 1.30
CA ILE A 11 13.00 -6.35 1.58
C ILE A 11 12.34 -5.41 0.56
N ASP A 12 12.42 -5.74 -0.73
CA ASP A 12 11.81 -4.93 -1.79
C ASP A 12 10.27 -4.91 -1.66
N ALA A 13 9.64 -6.06 -1.38
CA ALA A 13 8.20 -6.14 -1.12
C ALA A 13 7.77 -5.33 0.12
N ILE A 14 8.59 -5.27 1.17
CA ILE A 14 8.30 -4.42 2.35
C ILE A 14 8.32 -2.94 1.98
N ARG A 15 9.26 -2.51 1.13
CA ARG A 15 9.34 -1.12 0.65
C ARG A 15 8.12 -0.78 -0.20
N GLU A 16 7.75 -1.64 -1.14
CA GLU A 16 6.57 -1.47 -1.98
C GLU A 16 5.27 -1.44 -1.17
N TYR A 17 5.14 -2.34 -0.19
CA TYR A 17 3.99 -2.36 0.72
C TYR A 17 3.88 -1.03 1.48
N ARG A 18 4.97 -0.54 2.08
CA ARG A 18 4.98 0.76 2.79
C ARG A 18 4.59 1.92 1.88
N ALA A 19 5.09 1.94 0.64
CA ALA A 19 4.70 2.96 -0.34
C ALA A 19 3.20 2.89 -0.67
N SER A 20 2.66 1.69 -0.88
CA SER A 20 1.24 1.51 -1.16
C SER A 20 0.32 1.92 -0.01
N VAL A 21 0.73 1.67 1.24
CA VAL A 21 0.01 2.15 2.43
C VAL A 21 -0.02 3.68 2.48
N ALA A 22 1.10 4.34 2.20
CA ALA A 22 1.16 5.81 2.16
C ALA A 22 0.25 6.41 1.07
N LEU A 23 0.17 5.76 -0.09
CA LEU A 23 -0.74 6.16 -1.16
C LEU A 23 -2.22 5.99 -0.77
N ALA A 24 -2.57 4.85 -0.18
CA ALA A 24 -3.93 4.59 0.28
C ALA A 24 -4.37 5.57 1.36
N GLU A 25 -3.49 5.87 2.32
CA GLU A 25 -3.77 6.86 3.37
C GLU A 25 -3.92 8.27 2.78
N THR A 26 -3.09 8.63 1.80
CA THR A 26 -3.23 9.91 1.08
C THR A 26 -4.57 10.01 0.35
N ALA A 27 -4.97 8.96 -0.37
CA ALA A 27 -6.26 8.90 -1.06
C ALA A 27 -7.43 8.99 -0.07
N ARG A 28 -7.33 8.33 1.08
CA ARG A 28 -8.32 8.40 2.17
C ARG A 28 -8.47 9.83 2.69
N LEU A 29 -7.36 10.51 2.97
CA LEU A 29 -7.37 11.90 3.45
C LEU A 29 -7.96 12.86 2.41
N GLN A 30 -7.63 12.70 1.13
CA GLN A 30 -8.21 13.50 0.05
C GLN A 30 -9.73 13.30 -0.08
N ARG A 31 -10.18 12.05 0.01
CA ARG A 31 -11.61 11.72 0.02
C ARG A 31 -12.31 12.39 1.21
N LEU A 32 -11.78 12.26 2.42
CA LEU A 32 -12.35 12.88 3.62
C LEU A 32 -12.41 14.41 3.52
N ALA A 33 -11.36 15.04 2.98
CA ALA A 33 -11.36 16.47 2.75
C ALA A 33 -12.44 16.91 1.75
N ALA A 34 -12.67 16.12 0.69
CA ALA A 34 -13.72 16.38 -0.29
C ALA A 34 -15.14 16.14 0.24
N GLU A 35 -15.31 15.24 1.20
CA GLU A 35 -16.56 15.01 1.92
C GLU A 35 -16.85 16.16 2.91
N ALA A 36 -15.83 16.64 3.62
CA ALA A 36 -15.94 17.76 4.56
C ALA A 36 -16.09 19.13 3.87
N GLY A 37 -15.59 19.28 2.64
CA GLY A 37 -15.69 20.51 1.86
C GLY A 37 -17.06 20.67 1.19
N MET A 38 -17.72 21.81 1.41
CA MET A 38 -19.01 22.15 0.79
C MET A 38 -18.93 22.42 -0.73
N ALA A 39 -17.73 22.49 -1.32
CA ALA A 39 -17.51 22.89 -2.72
C ALA A 39 -17.04 21.76 -3.66
N SER A 40 -16.90 20.52 -3.19
CA SER A 40 -16.50 19.42 -4.08
C SER A 40 -17.70 18.94 -4.88
N CYS A 41 -17.60 18.98 -6.22
CA CYS A 41 -18.66 18.49 -7.09
C CYS A 41 -18.85 16.95 -6.93
N PRO A 42 -20.05 16.42 -7.18
CA PRO A 42 -20.35 14.99 -7.05
C PRO A 42 -19.38 14.10 -7.85
N ASP A 43 -19.02 14.51 -9.07
CA ASP A 43 -18.11 13.77 -9.93
C ASP A 43 -16.71 13.64 -9.32
N ARG A 44 -16.20 14.72 -8.71
CA ARG A 44 -14.89 14.71 -8.03
C ARG A 44 -14.90 13.82 -6.79
N ARG A 45 -16.01 13.81 -6.03
CA ARG A 45 -16.17 12.88 -4.90
C ARG A 45 -16.19 11.43 -5.37
N ALA A 46 -16.90 11.12 -6.45
CA ALA A 46 -16.95 9.78 -7.03
C ALA A 46 -15.60 9.33 -7.61
N GLU A 47 -14.81 10.24 -8.17
CA GLU A 47 -13.44 9.96 -8.60
C GLU A 47 -12.53 9.63 -7.40
N LEU A 48 -12.53 10.46 -6.36
CA LEU A 48 -11.73 10.24 -5.15
C LEU A 48 -12.12 8.95 -4.41
N GLN A 49 -13.42 8.60 -4.41
CA GLN A 49 -13.90 7.33 -3.90
C GLN A 49 -13.24 6.15 -4.64
N ARG A 50 -13.30 6.16 -5.98
CA ARG A 50 -12.71 5.10 -6.82
C ARG A 50 -11.20 5.01 -6.64
N THR A 51 -10.51 6.15 -6.56
CA THR A 51 -9.07 6.19 -6.30
C THR A 51 -8.73 5.59 -4.94
N HIS A 52 -9.49 5.90 -3.90
CA HIS A 52 -9.31 5.32 -2.57
C HIS A 52 -9.57 3.80 -2.57
N GLU A 53 -10.65 3.33 -3.18
CA GLU A 53 -10.96 1.89 -3.28
C GLU A 53 -9.90 1.12 -4.06
N HIS A 54 -9.39 1.70 -5.15
CA HIS A 54 -8.31 1.12 -5.93
C HIS A 54 -7.02 1.03 -5.11
N ALA A 55 -6.62 2.11 -4.44
CA ALA A 55 -5.44 2.13 -3.57
C ALA A 55 -5.57 1.13 -2.41
N GLU A 56 -6.76 1.01 -1.80
CA GLU A 56 -7.09 0.01 -0.77
C GLU A 56 -6.88 -1.43 -1.27
N THR A 57 -7.42 -1.73 -2.45
CA THR A 57 -7.28 -3.05 -3.07
C THR A 57 -5.82 -3.37 -3.36
N GLU A 58 -5.11 -2.39 -3.90
CA GLU A 58 -3.71 -2.47 -4.27
C GLU A 58 -2.77 -2.73 -3.09
N HIS A 59 -2.93 -2.03 -1.96
CA HIS A 59 -2.06 -2.27 -0.80
C HIS A 59 -2.37 -3.60 -0.13
N ARG A 60 -3.64 -4.02 -0.09
CA ARG A 60 -4.04 -5.34 0.44
C ARG A 60 -3.45 -6.48 -0.38
N ALA A 61 -3.45 -6.36 -1.71
CA ALA A 61 -2.81 -7.35 -2.58
C ALA A 61 -1.30 -7.46 -2.28
N ARG A 62 -0.62 -6.32 -2.09
CA ARG A 62 0.80 -6.30 -1.70
C ARG A 62 1.03 -6.89 -0.31
N GLN A 63 0.13 -6.65 0.64
CA GLN A 63 0.19 -7.26 1.96
C GLN A 63 0.14 -8.79 1.89
N LEU A 64 -0.72 -9.37 1.04
CA LEU A 64 -0.81 -10.82 0.87
C LEU A 64 0.47 -11.43 0.29
N VAL A 65 1.05 -10.76 -0.71
CA VAL A 65 2.35 -11.16 -1.29
C VAL A 65 3.45 -11.08 -0.24
N LEU A 66 3.50 -9.98 0.51
CA LEU A 66 4.47 -9.79 1.58
C LEU A 66 4.37 -10.86 2.67
N ASN A 67 3.14 -11.17 3.13
CA ASN A 67 2.92 -12.22 4.11
C ASN A 67 3.46 -13.57 3.61
N SER A 68 3.18 -13.91 2.35
CA SER A 68 3.67 -15.15 1.74
C SER A 68 5.20 -15.21 1.65
N LEU A 69 5.86 -14.06 1.42
CA LEU A 69 7.32 -13.96 1.39
C LEU A 69 7.94 -14.09 2.79
N ILE A 70 7.35 -13.43 3.79
CA ILE A 70 7.77 -13.51 5.20
C ILE A 70 7.63 -14.95 5.71
N ASP A 71 6.49 -15.60 5.45
CA ASP A 71 6.23 -16.98 5.86
C ASP A 71 7.28 -17.94 5.27
N ARG A 72 7.67 -17.71 4.00
CA ARG A 72 8.70 -18.50 3.34
C ARG A 72 10.11 -18.19 3.85
N LEU A 73 10.39 -16.94 4.20
CA LEU A 73 11.69 -16.49 4.72
C LEU A 73 11.90 -16.95 6.17
N GLY A 74 10.82 -17.06 6.94
CA GLY A 74 10.83 -17.50 8.35
C GLY A 74 11.13 -16.40 9.35
N TYR A 75 11.33 -15.15 8.90
CA TYR A 75 11.52 -13.97 9.74
C TYR A 75 11.22 -12.69 8.96
N VAL A 76 11.08 -11.57 9.67
CA VAL A 76 10.96 -10.24 9.06
C VAL A 76 12.36 -9.62 8.96
N PRO A 77 12.88 -9.34 7.75
CA PRO A 77 14.22 -8.82 7.59
C PRO A 77 14.30 -7.36 8.04
N LYS A 78 15.47 -6.96 8.56
CA LYS A 78 15.73 -5.55 8.87
C LYS A 78 15.84 -4.77 7.55
N ILE A 79 15.04 -3.72 7.42
CA ILE A 79 15.05 -2.86 6.23
C ILE A 79 16.15 -1.81 6.39
N PRO A 80 17.19 -1.81 5.53
CA PRO A 80 18.18 -0.73 5.54
C PRO A 80 17.48 0.58 5.23
N ALA A 81 17.84 1.64 5.96
CA ALA A 81 17.60 3.00 5.51
C ALA A 81 18.38 3.17 4.20
N GLY A 82 17.66 3.21 3.08
CA GLY A 82 18.20 3.62 1.80
C GLY A 82 18.23 5.14 1.72
#